data_AF-A0A835Z3I5-F1
#
_entry.id   AF-A0A835Z3I5-F1
#
_cell.length_a   1.000
_cell.length_b   1.000
_cell.length_c   1.000
_cell.angle_alpha   90.00
_cell.angle_beta   90.00
_cell.angle_gamma   90.00
#
_symmetry.space_group_name_H-M   'P 1'
#
loop_
_entity.id
_entity.type
_entity.pdbx_description
1 polymer ?
#
loop_
_entity_poly.entity_id
_entity_poly.type
_entity_poly.pdbx_seq_one_letter_code
_entity_poly.pdbx_strand_id
1 'polypeptide(L)'
;MFPQVFAWAHAKCKKNPDAKFVKRMKIPSNVNCSLNNFIIVSAPKTTEEDLEDAVNQDDDAYCELCNTVKQFDARTAQAICLTCGLSSTYMVPDTSYREGVSIHSPYLYKRINHCRDHLHRITGRESTQIEPEVIERISSELAKTHRPEELCNVTQTDIRLLLKRLGLSRLYNHTTRIWALTTGGKPLVLTQTQEQELLHLFNLIQVPWEKLRPKNRKNFLSYSYLLHKLSLLLGYTDVASHFKLLKSKEKVHFQDLYWQKICAAMGFRFERSVY
;
A
#
# COMPACT_ATOMS: atom_id res chain seq x y z
N MET A 1 38.61 -16.64 -12.16
CA MET A 1 38.33 -17.37 -13.41
C MET A 1 36.86 -17.79 -13.37
N PHE A 2 35.97 -16.90 -13.84
CA PHE A 2 34.52 -17.12 -13.89
C PHE A 2 34.14 -17.32 -15.37
N PRO A 3 33.74 -18.52 -15.80
CA PRO A 3 33.16 -18.68 -17.13
C PRO A 3 31.71 -19.20 -17.08
N GLN A 4 30.84 -18.52 -17.83
CA GLN A 4 29.69 -19.10 -18.57
C GLN A 4 28.42 -19.57 -17.81
N VAL A 5 27.76 -18.73 -16.99
CA VAL A 5 26.36 -19.03 -16.54
C VAL A 5 25.33 -17.98 -16.99
N PHE A 6 25.72 -16.89 -17.66
CA PHE A 6 24.80 -15.83 -18.09
C PHE A 6 24.31 -15.90 -19.55
N ALA A 7 24.56 -17.01 -20.27
CA ALA A 7 24.20 -17.11 -21.70
C ALA A 7 22.76 -17.60 -21.99
N TRP A 8 21.91 -17.82 -20.97
CA TRP A 8 20.62 -18.52 -21.14
C TRP A 8 19.36 -17.63 -21.11
N ALA A 9 19.47 -16.30 -21.20
CA ALA A 9 18.30 -15.41 -21.03
C ALA A 9 18.13 -14.28 -22.09
N HIS A 10 18.62 -14.45 -23.32
CA HIS A 10 18.45 -13.44 -24.38
C HIS A 10 17.77 -13.95 -25.67
N ALA A 11 16.78 -14.84 -25.55
CA ALA A 11 15.83 -15.06 -26.64
C ALA A 11 14.84 -13.88 -26.69
N LYS A 12 15.02 -12.96 -27.64
CA LYS A 12 14.11 -11.82 -27.89
C LYS A 12 12.71 -12.34 -28.25
N CYS A 13 11.80 -12.37 -27.27
CA CYS A 13 10.38 -12.62 -27.50
C CYS A 13 9.76 -11.39 -28.19
N LYS A 14 9.57 -11.47 -29.52
CA LYS A 14 8.74 -10.52 -30.27
C LYS A 14 7.27 -10.93 -30.12
N LYS A 15 6.56 -10.34 -29.15
CA LYS A 15 5.09 -10.26 -29.21
C LYS A 15 4.72 -8.79 -29.38
N ASN A 16 4.25 -8.46 -30.58
CA ASN A 16 3.69 -7.17 -30.93
C ASN A 16 2.29 -7.07 -30.29
N PRO A 17 2.02 -6.13 -29.36
CA PRO A 17 0.67 -5.96 -28.86
C PRO A 17 -0.18 -5.22 -29.90
N ASP A 18 -1.26 -5.89 -30.28
CA ASP A 18 -2.23 -5.49 -31.31
C ASP A 18 -2.80 -4.08 -31.03
N ALA A 19 -2.68 -3.19 -32.01
CA ALA A 19 -3.09 -1.79 -31.95
C ALA A 19 -4.61 -1.64 -32.11
N LYS A 20 -5.39 -2.09 -31.11
CA LYS A 20 -6.85 -1.85 -31.04
C LYS A 20 -7.36 -1.65 -29.61
N PHE A 21 -6.70 -0.82 -28.79
CA PHE A 21 -7.20 -0.50 -27.45
C PHE A 21 -7.14 0.99 -27.09
N VAL A 22 -7.28 1.88 -28.07
CA VAL A 22 -7.47 3.32 -27.82
C VAL A 22 -8.75 3.77 -28.49
N LYS A 23 -9.87 3.58 -27.78
CA LYS A 23 -11.11 4.38 -27.93
C LYS A 23 -12.17 3.85 -26.96
N ARG A 24 -12.18 4.41 -25.75
CA ARG A 24 -13.36 4.79 -24.96
C ARG A 24 -12.92 5.06 -23.53
N MET A 25 -12.90 6.34 -23.14
CA MET A 25 -13.63 6.83 -21.97
C MET A 25 -13.41 8.34 -21.82
N LYS A 26 -14.54 9.04 -21.66
CA LYS A 26 -14.62 10.48 -21.37
C LYS A 26 -14.34 10.65 -19.88
N ILE A 27 -13.24 11.31 -19.53
CA ILE A 27 -12.95 11.77 -18.17
C ILE A 27 -13.76 13.06 -17.95
N PRO A 28 -14.57 13.19 -16.89
CA PRO A 28 -15.19 14.46 -16.57
C PRO A 28 -14.12 15.46 -16.12
N SER A 29 -14.03 16.57 -16.82
CA SER A 29 -13.03 17.63 -16.70
C SER A 29 -13.29 18.57 -15.52
N ASN A 30 -13.43 18.06 -14.29
CA ASN A 30 -13.51 18.93 -13.11
C ASN A 30 -13.16 18.28 -11.76
N VAL A 31 -12.02 17.58 -11.66
CA VAL A 31 -11.45 17.18 -10.36
C VAL A 31 -10.18 17.99 -10.13
N ASN A 32 -10.32 19.11 -9.44
CA ASN A 32 -9.18 19.87 -8.95
C ASN A 32 -8.72 19.21 -7.63
N CYS A 33 -7.70 18.37 -7.70
CA CYS A 33 -7.15 17.67 -6.54
C CYS A 33 -6.13 18.59 -5.84
N SER A 34 -6.61 19.45 -4.94
CA SER A 34 -5.77 20.18 -3.99
C SER A 34 -5.54 19.31 -2.77
N LEU A 35 -4.27 18.98 -2.50
CA LEU A 35 -3.79 18.12 -1.42
C LEU A 35 -3.86 18.74 -0.01
N ASN A 36 -4.50 19.89 0.17
CA ASN A 36 -4.64 20.53 1.48
C ASN A 36 -6.12 20.78 1.78
N ASN A 37 -6.73 19.90 2.58
CA ASN A 37 -7.86 20.22 3.45
C ASN A 37 -8.13 19.02 4.38
N PHE A 38 -7.37 18.94 5.47
CA PHE A 38 -7.79 18.20 6.66
C PHE A 38 -8.77 19.08 7.43
N ILE A 39 -10.08 18.77 7.36
CA ILE A 39 -11.08 19.31 8.28
C ILE A 39 -11.52 18.20 9.24
N ILE A 40 -11.18 18.44 10.50
CA ILE A 40 -11.92 18.21 11.75
C ILE A 40 -13.25 17.46 11.59
N VAL A 41 -13.36 16.29 12.25
CA VAL A 41 -14.66 15.68 12.55
C VAL A 41 -14.95 15.84 14.04
N SER A 42 -16.10 16.45 14.28
CA SER A 42 -16.70 16.86 15.55
C SER A 42 -16.82 15.72 16.59
N ALA A 43 -16.72 16.11 17.85
CA ALA A 43 -16.74 15.29 19.06
C ALA A 43 -18.04 14.48 19.27
N PRO A 44 -17.98 13.32 19.96
CA PRO A 44 -19.09 12.80 20.74
C PRO A 44 -19.07 13.36 22.18
N LYS A 45 -20.25 13.73 22.69
CA LYS A 45 -20.47 14.11 24.09
C LYS A 45 -20.21 12.90 25.01
N THR A 46 -19.36 13.07 26.02
CA THR A 46 -19.21 12.14 27.15
C THR A 46 -19.21 12.92 28.46
N THR A 47 -19.81 12.29 29.47
CA THR A 47 -20.33 12.77 30.74
C THR A 47 -19.26 13.27 31.74
N GLU A 48 -19.69 14.11 32.67
CA GLU A 48 -18.93 15.03 33.56
C GLU A 48 -18.04 14.43 34.65
N GLU A 49 -17.56 13.18 34.59
CA GLU A 49 -16.90 12.56 35.77
C GLU A 49 -15.40 12.24 35.67
N ASP A 50 -14.67 12.71 34.65
CA ASP A 50 -13.21 12.46 34.52
C ASP A 50 -12.36 13.72 34.20
N LEU A 51 -12.75 14.91 34.67
CA LEU A 51 -12.06 16.20 34.38
C LEU A 51 -11.33 16.82 35.59
N GLU A 52 -10.60 16.01 36.35
CA GLU A 52 -9.59 16.53 37.29
C GLU A 52 -8.24 15.91 36.93
N ASP A 53 -7.51 16.60 36.03
CA ASP A 53 -6.03 16.63 35.91
C ASP A 53 -5.58 16.97 34.47
N ALA A 54 -5.88 18.20 34.02
CA ALA A 54 -5.19 18.81 32.87
C ALA A 54 -5.35 20.35 32.88
N VAL A 55 -4.92 21.00 33.96
CA VAL A 55 -4.68 22.45 33.96
C VAL A 55 -3.24 22.68 33.50
N ASN A 56 -3.05 23.33 32.35
CA ASN A 56 -2.14 24.48 32.17
C ASN A 56 -2.33 25.11 30.79
N GLN A 57 -2.39 26.44 30.78
CA GLN A 57 -3.00 27.35 29.82
C GLN A 57 -2.17 27.64 28.54
N ASP A 58 -2.87 27.87 27.42
CA ASP A 58 -2.38 28.53 26.19
C ASP A 58 -2.32 30.08 26.37
N ASP A 59 -1.52 30.58 27.32
CA ASP A 59 -1.43 32.04 27.63
C ASP A 59 -0.42 32.81 26.75
N ASP A 60 0.44 32.13 25.97
CA ASP A 60 1.55 32.78 25.23
C ASP A 60 1.12 33.52 23.94
N ALA A 61 -0.12 33.32 23.48
CA ALA A 61 -0.62 33.88 22.23
C ALA A 61 -0.99 35.37 22.30
N TYR A 62 -1.20 35.90 23.52
CA TYR A 62 -1.70 37.25 23.74
C TYR A 62 -0.66 38.14 24.42
N CYS A 63 -0.67 39.43 24.06
CA CYS A 63 0.19 40.43 24.69
C CYS A 63 -0.30 40.75 26.10
N GLU A 64 0.55 40.58 27.11
CA GLU A 64 0.23 40.88 28.51
C GLU A 64 -0.18 42.35 28.75
N LEU A 65 0.27 43.27 27.89
CA LEU A 65 -0.01 44.71 28.04
C LEU A 65 -1.23 45.18 27.23
N CYS A 66 -1.47 44.58 26.05
CA CYS A 66 -2.51 45.04 25.13
C CYS A 66 -3.67 44.05 24.98
N ASN A 67 -3.50 42.84 25.48
CA ASN A 67 -4.36 41.68 25.26
C ASN A 67 -4.70 41.42 23.78
N THR A 68 -3.80 41.82 22.89
CA THR A 68 -3.90 41.59 21.44
C THR A 68 -3.02 40.41 21.04
N VAL A 69 -3.40 39.74 19.95
CA VAL A 69 -2.66 38.58 19.44
C VAL A 69 -1.26 39.03 19.00
N LYS A 70 -0.23 38.34 19.48
CA LYS A 70 1.16 38.57 19.04
C LYS A 70 1.38 37.97 17.65
N GLN A 71 2.22 38.61 16.83
CA GLN A 71 2.69 38.03 15.58
C GLN A 71 3.95 37.19 15.84
N PHE A 72 3.94 35.94 15.38
CA PHE A 72 5.05 35.01 15.57
C PHE A 72 5.99 35.00 14.35
N ASP A 73 7.28 35.22 14.59
CA ASP A 73 8.34 34.99 13.62
C ASP A 73 9.08 33.70 13.98
N ALA A 74 8.93 32.69 13.11
CA ALA A 74 9.57 31.38 13.27
C ALA A 74 11.08 31.41 13.00
N ARG A 75 11.60 32.41 12.28
CA ARG A 75 13.05 32.49 11.97
C ARG A 75 13.87 32.99 13.14
N THR A 76 13.29 33.85 13.95
CA THR A 76 13.94 34.48 15.10
C THR A 76 13.43 33.95 16.43
N ALA A 77 12.43 33.05 16.41
CA ALA A 77 11.75 32.50 17.59
C ALA A 77 11.19 33.59 18.51
N GLN A 78 10.67 34.67 17.92
CA GLN A 78 10.09 35.80 18.66
C GLN A 78 8.61 36.01 18.34
N ALA A 79 7.82 36.28 19.37
CA ALA A 79 6.44 36.73 19.25
C ALA A 79 6.40 38.22 19.59
N ILE A 80 5.91 39.05 18.67
CA ILE A 80 5.93 40.51 18.77
C ILE A 80 4.51 41.05 18.74
N CYS A 81 4.15 41.87 19.71
CA CYS A 81 2.92 42.64 19.67
C CYS A 81 3.07 43.82 18.71
N LEU A 82 2.25 43.88 17.65
CA LEU A 82 2.29 44.99 16.69
C LEU A 82 1.71 46.30 17.24
N THR A 83 1.04 46.25 18.39
CA THR A 83 0.41 47.43 19.01
C THR A 83 1.36 48.17 19.94
N CYS A 84 2.11 47.47 20.80
CA CYS A 84 3.01 48.08 21.79
C CYS A 84 4.49 47.75 21.58
N GLY A 85 4.83 46.87 20.63
CA GLY A 85 6.20 46.46 20.36
C GLY A 85 6.80 45.49 21.38
N LEU A 86 6.03 45.03 22.37
CA LEU A 86 6.52 44.04 23.33
C LEU A 86 6.85 42.73 22.59
N SER A 87 8.10 42.30 22.72
CA SER A 87 8.60 41.06 22.13
C SER A 87 8.94 40.05 23.23
N SER A 88 8.55 38.80 23.02
CA SER A 88 8.86 37.67 23.89
C SER A 88 9.41 36.53 23.05
N THR A 89 10.53 35.95 23.48
CA THR A 89 11.09 34.75 22.84
C THR A 89 10.22 33.56 23.19
N TYR A 90 9.78 32.79 22.20
CA TYR A 90 9.05 31.54 22.42
C TYR A 90 9.95 30.38 21.99
N MET A 91 9.93 29.31 22.79
CA MET A 91 10.62 28.09 22.38
C MET A 91 9.70 27.31 21.47
N VAL A 92 10.09 27.11 20.21
CA VAL A 92 9.47 26.08 19.38
C VAL A 92 9.90 24.74 19.99
N PRO A 93 8.98 23.91 20.51
CA PRO A 93 9.34 22.59 20.97
C PRO A 93 9.92 21.84 19.77
N ASP A 94 11.11 21.28 19.91
CA ASP A 94 11.77 20.49 18.89
C ASP A 94 10.78 19.40 18.41
N THR A 95 10.27 19.53 17.18
CA THR A 95 9.22 18.65 16.67
C THR A 95 9.72 17.23 16.41
N SER A 96 10.98 16.92 16.74
CA SER A 96 11.56 15.59 16.65
C SER A 96 11.13 14.65 17.79
N TYR A 97 10.41 15.12 18.82
CA TYR A 97 9.90 14.24 19.88
C TYR A 97 8.50 14.61 20.39
N ARG A 98 7.59 15.02 19.49
CA ARG A 98 6.17 14.76 19.76
C ARG A 98 5.93 13.29 19.51
N GLU A 99 6.25 12.50 20.51
CA GLU A 99 5.60 11.23 20.80
C GLU A 99 4.14 11.54 21.16
N GLY A 100 3.40 12.07 20.18
CA GLY A 100 2.00 11.73 20.09
C GLY A 100 2.01 10.23 20.01
N VAL A 101 1.58 9.58 21.10
CA VAL A 101 1.18 8.18 21.04
C VAL A 101 0.06 8.16 20.01
N SER A 102 0.44 8.02 18.74
CA SER A 102 -0.47 7.46 17.78
C SER A 102 -0.75 6.11 18.41
N ILE A 103 -1.95 5.95 18.96
CA ILE A 103 -2.47 4.63 19.29
C ILE A 103 -2.77 3.98 17.93
N HIS A 104 -1.76 3.90 17.05
CA HIS A 104 -1.76 2.97 15.96
C HIS A 104 -1.70 1.63 16.65
N SER A 105 -2.89 1.08 16.89
CA SER A 105 -3.06 -0.29 17.33
C SER A 105 -2.01 -1.14 16.60
N PRO A 106 -1.22 -1.99 17.30
CA PRO A 106 -0.12 -2.73 16.68
C PRO A 106 -0.57 -3.53 15.45
N TYR A 107 -1.88 -3.82 15.35
CA TYR A 107 -2.52 -4.41 14.18
C TYR A 107 -2.51 -3.51 12.92
N LEU A 108 -2.72 -2.20 13.04
CA LEU A 108 -2.71 -1.26 11.90
C LEU A 108 -1.32 -1.18 11.27
N TYR A 109 -0.29 -1.01 12.10
CA TYR A 109 1.11 -0.98 11.65
C TYR A 109 1.52 -2.30 10.99
N LYS A 110 1.14 -3.45 11.58
CA LYS A 110 1.41 -4.76 10.97
C LYS A 110 0.71 -4.94 9.62
N ARG A 111 -0.55 -4.48 9.48
CA ARG A 111 -1.33 -4.63 8.24
C ARG A 111 -0.74 -3.86 7.07
N ILE A 112 -0.33 -2.60 7.28
CA ILE A 112 0.27 -1.80 6.20
C ILE A 112 1.59 -2.42 5.72
N ASN A 113 2.39 -2.97 6.62
CA ASN A 113 3.63 -3.66 6.26
C ASN A 113 3.35 -4.94 5.48
N HIS A 114 2.37 -5.75 5.91
CA HIS A 114 1.95 -6.92 5.14
C HIS A 114 1.41 -6.57 3.75
N CYS A 115 0.74 -5.42 3.60
CA CYS A 115 0.30 -4.91 2.31
C CYS A 115 1.50 -4.56 1.41
N ARG A 116 2.49 -3.81 1.93
CA ARG A 116 3.75 -3.52 1.22
C ARG A 116 4.50 -4.78 0.82
N ASP A 117 4.63 -5.74 1.73
CA ASP A 117 5.27 -7.03 1.44
C ASP A 117 4.56 -7.78 0.31
N HIS A 118 3.24 -7.63 0.20
CA HIS A 118 2.47 -8.24 -0.89
C HIS A 118 2.78 -7.56 -2.24
N LEU A 119 2.87 -6.23 -2.25
CA LEU A 119 3.27 -5.46 -3.44
C LEU A 119 4.71 -5.79 -3.86
N HIS A 120 5.65 -5.87 -2.93
CA HIS A 120 7.03 -6.27 -3.22
C HIS A 120 7.12 -7.68 -3.81
N ARG A 121 6.34 -8.63 -3.27
CA ARG A 121 6.28 -10.01 -3.81
C ARG A 121 5.72 -10.07 -5.23
N ILE A 122 4.66 -9.32 -5.55
CA ILE A 122 4.05 -9.34 -6.89
C ILE A 122 4.88 -8.55 -7.92
N THR A 123 5.58 -7.51 -7.48
CA THR A 123 6.51 -6.75 -8.34
C THR A 123 7.90 -7.38 -8.43
N GLY A 124 8.19 -8.44 -7.66
CA GLY A 124 9.51 -9.07 -7.60
C GLY A 124 10.61 -8.18 -7.01
N ARG A 125 10.23 -7.13 -6.25
CA ARG A 125 11.12 -6.16 -5.58
C ARG A 125 11.43 -6.52 -4.13
N GLU A 126 11.26 -7.79 -3.77
CA GLU A 126 11.64 -8.27 -2.46
C GLU A 126 13.17 -8.22 -2.26
N SER A 127 13.60 -7.89 -1.05
CA SER A 127 15.02 -7.78 -0.69
C SER A 127 15.69 -9.13 -0.43
N THR A 128 14.92 -10.23 -0.40
CA THR A 128 15.44 -11.56 -0.13
C THR A 128 16.40 -12.00 -1.23
N GLN A 129 17.64 -12.27 -0.86
CA GLN A 129 18.62 -12.89 -1.74
C GLN A 129 18.36 -14.40 -1.80
N ILE A 130 18.30 -14.94 -3.01
CA ILE A 130 18.14 -16.37 -3.25
C ILE A 130 19.49 -16.89 -3.70
N GLU A 131 19.98 -17.92 -3.02
CA GLU A 131 21.28 -18.51 -3.30
C GLU A 131 21.41 -18.88 -4.79
N PRO A 132 22.51 -18.50 -5.46
CA PRO A 132 22.71 -18.78 -6.88
C PRO A 132 22.59 -20.26 -7.24
N GLU A 133 23.08 -21.14 -6.37
CA GLU A 133 22.99 -22.61 -6.54
C GLU A 133 21.53 -23.08 -6.63
N VAL A 134 20.63 -22.46 -5.84
CA VAL A 134 19.20 -22.82 -5.87
C VAL A 134 18.57 -22.35 -7.18
N ILE A 135 18.93 -21.16 -7.66
CA ILE A 135 18.46 -20.66 -8.97
C ILE A 135 18.97 -21.55 -10.10
N GLU A 136 20.24 -21.95 -10.06
CA GLU A 136 20.84 -22.85 -11.06
C GLU A 136 20.17 -24.22 -11.07
N ARG A 137 19.88 -24.78 -9.89
CA ARG A 137 19.12 -26.02 -9.76
C ARG A 137 17.73 -25.90 -10.37
N ILE A 138 17.02 -24.80 -10.12
CA ILE A 138 15.68 -24.56 -10.69
C ILE A 138 15.76 -24.39 -12.21
N SER A 139 16.73 -23.62 -12.72
CA SER A 139 16.95 -23.43 -14.15
C SER A 139 17.27 -24.74 -14.87
N SER A 140 18.08 -25.61 -14.25
CA SER A 140 18.41 -26.93 -14.80
C SER A 140 17.17 -27.83 -14.89
N GLU A 141 16.28 -27.80 -13.90
CA GLU A 141 15.02 -28.55 -13.93
C GLU A 141 14.03 -28.01 -14.96
N LEU A 142 14.01 -26.69 -15.19
CA LEU A 142 13.26 -26.10 -16.28
C LEU A 142 13.80 -26.53 -17.64
N ALA A 143 15.12 -26.52 -17.83
CA ALA A 143 15.76 -26.94 -19.08
C ALA A 143 15.50 -28.42 -19.44
N LYS A 144 15.24 -29.29 -18.44
CA LYS A 144 14.83 -30.69 -18.67
C LYS A 144 13.42 -30.82 -19.26
N THR A 145 12.55 -29.85 -19.01
CA THR A 145 11.12 -29.92 -19.35
C THR A 145 10.71 -28.94 -20.44
N HIS A 146 11.49 -27.89 -20.67
CA HIS A 146 11.20 -26.82 -21.61
C HIS A 146 12.42 -26.50 -22.45
N ARG A 147 12.18 -26.22 -23.72
CA ARG A 147 13.20 -25.63 -24.59
C ARG A 147 13.36 -24.13 -24.29
N PRO A 148 14.52 -23.50 -24.62
CA PRO A 148 14.74 -22.08 -24.40
C PRO A 148 13.63 -21.18 -24.98
N GLU A 149 13.12 -21.52 -26.16
CA GLU A 149 12.02 -20.81 -26.83
C GLU A 149 10.67 -20.90 -26.09
N GLU A 150 10.47 -21.93 -25.27
CA GLU A 150 9.24 -22.19 -24.52
C GLU A 150 9.23 -21.49 -23.15
N LEU A 151 10.37 -20.98 -22.67
CA LEU A 151 10.47 -20.33 -21.36
C LEU A 151 9.54 -19.12 -21.23
N CYS A 152 9.18 -18.48 -22.33
CA CYS A 152 8.23 -17.36 -22.34
C CYS A 152 6.78 -17.78 -21.98
N ASN A 153 6.47 -19.08 -22.06
CA ASN A 153 5.16 -19.63 -21.70
C ASN A 153 5.12 -20.11 -20.23
N VAL A 154 6.27 -20.23 -19.58
CA VAL A 154 6.36 -20.62 -18.17
C VAL A 154 5.76 -19.51 -17.31
N THR A 155 4.80 -19.86 -16.47
CA THR A 155 4.12 -18.94 -15.57
C THR A 155 4.66 -19.03 -14.14
N GLN A 156 4.33 -18.05 -13.31
CA GLN A 156 4.59 -18.12 -11.87
C GLN A 156 3.95 -19.36 -11.22
N THR A 157 2.81 -19.82 -11.75
CA THR A 157 2.16 -21.04 -11.23
C THR A 157 2.99 -22.28 -11.52
N ASP A 158 3.64 -22.35 -12.67
CA ASP A 158 4.53 -23.46 -13.04
C ASP A 158 5.78 -23.50 -12.16
N ILE A 159 6.38 -22.33 -11.89
CA ILE A 159 7.49 -22.20 -10.94
C ILE A 159 7.09 -22.68 -9.54
N ARG A 160 5.89 -22.31 -9.06
CA ARG A 160 5.41 -22.79 -7.75
C ARG A 160 5.26 -24.31 -7.71
N LEU A 161 4.76 -24.92 -8.79
CA LEU A 161 4.64 -26.38 -8.89
C LEU A 161 6.01 -27.06 -8.95
N LEU A 162 6.98 -26.46 -9.66
CA LEU A 162 8.36 -26.92 -9.70
C LEU A 162 9.00 -26.88 -8.31
N LEU A 163 8.90 -25.76 -7.59
CA LEU A 163 9.39 -25.65 -6.21
C LEU A 163 8.79 -26.71 -5.30
N LYS A 164 7.51 -27.05 -5.47
CA LYS A 164 6.86 -28.13 -4.72
C LYS A 164 7.49 -29.48 -5.00
N ARG A 165 7.74 -29.80 -6.28
CA ARG A 165 8.40 -31.06 -6.68
C ARG A 165 9.82 -31.17 -6.12
N LEU A 166 10.53 -30.04 -6.03
CA LEU A 166 11.90 -29.99 -5.49
C LEU A 166 11.98 -29.94 -3.96
N GLY A 167 10.83 -29.91 -3.25
CA GLY A 167 10.79 -29.78 -1.79
C GLY A 167 11.20 -28.39 -1.27
N LEU A 168 11.26 -27.38 -2.14
CA LEU A 168 11.71 -26.01 -1.82
C LEU A 168 10.56 -25.13 -1.32
N SER A 169 9.82 -25.59 -0.30
CA SER A 169 8.63 -24.91 0.22
C SER A 169 8.90 -23.52 0.80
N ARG A 170 10.11 -23.30 1.33
CA ARG A 170 10.56 -22.00 1.87
C ARG A 170 10.55 -20.89 0.81
N LEU A 171 10.66 -21.26 -0.47
CA LEU A 171 10.74 -20.32 -1.59
C LEU A 171 9.38 -19.97 -2.23
N TYR A 172 8.28 -20.51 -1.70
CA TYR A 172 6.94 -20.27 -2.24
C TYR A 172 6.51 -18.80 -2.24
N ASN A 173 7.03 -17.98 -1.33
CA ASN A 173 6.75 -16.56 -1.30
C ASN A 173 7.54 -15.77 -2.36
N HIS A 174 8.62 -16.36 -2.86
CA HIS A 174 9.57 -15.76 -3.81
C HIS A 174 9.34 -16.22 -5.25
N THR A 175 8.17 -16.81 -5.53
CA THR A 175 7.85 -17.41 -6.83
C THR A 175 7.98 -16.40 -7.98
N THR A 176 7.52 -15.17 -7.81
CA THR A 176 7.63 -14.11 -8.83
C THR A 176 9.08 -13.76 -9.13
N ARG A 177 9.92 -13.62 -8.09
CA ARG A 177 11.33 -13.28 -8.23
C ARG A 177 12.09 -14.40 -8.92
N ILE A 178 11.87 -15.65 -8.49
CA ILE A 178 12.47 -16.83 -9.11
C ILE A 178 12.05 -16.92 -10.57
N TRP A 179 10.75 -16.79 -10.86
CA TRP A 179 10.24 -16.79 -12.23
C TRP A 179 10.96 -15.74 -13.10
N ALA A 180 11.10 -14.51 -12.61
CA ALA A 180 11.79 -13.46 -13.34
C ALA A 180 13.28 -13.79 -13.59
N LEU A 181 13.97 -14.34 -12.59
CA LEU A 181 15.39 -14.72 -12.68
C LEU A 181 15.63 -15.90 -13.64
N THR A 182 14.76 -16.91 -13.63
CA THR A 182 14.96 -18.14 -14.40
C THR A 182 14.43 -18.07 -15.83
N THR A 183 13.41 -17.24 -16.09
CA THR A 183 12.77 -17.14 -17.42
C THR A 183 13.08 -15.83 -18.14
N GLY A 184 13.63 -14.82 -17.45
CA GLY A 184 13.72 -13.45 -17.95
C GLY A 184 12.38 -12.72 -18.01
N GLY A 185 11.31 -13.31 -17.45
CA GLY A 185 9.99 -12.71 -17.37
C GLY A 185 9.99 -11.40 -16.61
N LYS A 186 9.20 -10.43 -17.08
CA LYS A 186 9.04 -9.13 -16.41
C LYS A 186 7.84 -9.20 -15.45
N PRO A 187 8.05 -9.02 -14.13
CA PRO A 187 6.94 -8.96 -13.17
C PRO A 187 6.13 -7.68 -13.36
N LEU A 188 5.05 -7.54 -12.58
CA LEU A 188 4.28 -6.31 -12.55
C LEU A 188 5.20 -5.12 -12.22
N VAL A 189 5.11 -4.06 -13.01
CA VAL A 189 5.77 -2.78 -12.73
C VAL A 189 4.72 -1.81 -12.22
N LEU A 190 4.93 -1.29 -11.01
CA LEU A 190 4.11 -0.23 -10.43
C LEU A 190 4.90 1.07 -10.46
N THR A 191 4.26 2.16 -10.85
CA THR A 191 4.84 3.50 -10.62
C THR A 191 4.79 3.82 -9.14
N GLN A 192 5.66 4.74 -8.70
CA GLN A 192 5.67 5.23 -7.33
C GLN A 192 4.30 5.80 -6.93
N THR A 193 3.65 6.54 -7.83
CA THR A 193 2.31 7.10 -7.63
C THR A 193 1.26 6.00 -7.43
N GLN A 194 1.24 4.99 -8.30
CA GLN A 194 0.29 3.86 -8.17
C GLN A 194 0.44 3.14 -6.84
N GLU A 195 1.68 2.90 -6.40
CA GLU A 195 1.95 2.27 -5.12
C GLU A 195 1.49 3.14 -3.94
N GLN A 196 1.79 4.44 -3.96
CA GLN A 196 1.37 5.38 -2.91
C GLN A 196 -0.16 5.48 -2.81
N GLU A 197 -0.87 5.56 -3.93
CA GLU A 197 -2.34 5.63 -3.96
C GLU A 197 -2.98 4.34 -3.43
N LEU A 198 -2.45 3.16 -3.81
CA LEU A 198 -2.92 1.88 -3.28
C LEU A 198 -2.73 1.80 -1.76
N LEU A 199 -1.57 2.22 -1.25
CA LEU A 199 -1.28 2.23 0.19
C LEU A 199 -2.12 3.28 0.93
N HIS A 200 -2.38 4.43 0.30
CA HIS A 200 -3.25 5.46 0.85
C HIS A 200 -4.69 4.94 1.02
N LEU A 201 -5.28 4.40 -0.04
CA LEU A 201 -6.62 3.79 0.05
C LEU A 201 -6.65 2.63 1.06
N PHE A 202 -5.60 1.80 1.09
CA PHE A 202 -5.48 0.72 2.08
C PHE A 202 -5.53 1.25 3.51
N ASN A 203 -4.90 2.39 3.80
CA ASN A 203 -4.96 3.00 5.12
C ASN A 203 -6.35 3.54 5.46
N LEU A 204 -7.02 4.20 4.51
CA LEU A 204 -8.36 4.74 4.71
C LEU A 204 -9.38 3.66 5.07
N ILE A 205 -9.35 2.50 4.39
CA ILE A 205 -10.31 1.42 4.63
C ILE A 205 -10.13 0.70 5.98
N GLN A 206 -9.00 0.89 6.68
CA GLN A 206 -8.79 0.22 7.96
C GLN A 206 -9.78 0.72 9.01
N VAL A 207 -10.14 2.01 8.96
CA VAL A 207 -11.10 2.64 9.87
C VAL A 207 -12.51 2.04 9.74
N PRO A 208 -13.16 2.02 8.57
CA PRO A 208 -14.46 1.37 8.42
C PRO A 208 -14.39 -0.13 8.68
N TRP A 209 -13.27 -0.80 8.37
CA TRP A 209 -13.11 -2.22 8.70
C TRP A 209 -13.22 -2.48 10.21
N GLU A 210 -12.54 -1.69 11.05
CA GLU A 210 -12.60 -1.87 12.51
C GLU A 210 -14.02 -1.67 13.06
N LYS A 211 -14.81 -0.78 12.45
CA LYS A 211 -16.21 -0.53 12.84
C LYS A 211 -17.16 -1.64 12.35
N LEU A 212 -16.91 -2.21 11.17
CA LEU A 212 -17.82 -3.13 10.49
C LEU A 212 -17.51 -4.61 10.75
N ARG A 213 -16.29 -4.95 11.18
CA ARG A 213 -15.88 -6.34 11.34
C ARG A 213 -16.66 -7.02 12.47
N PRO A 214 -17.05 -8.30 12.31
CA PRO A 214 -17.65 -9.07 13.39
C PRO A 214 -16.70 -9.20 14.58
N LYS A 215 -17.22 -9.15 15.81
CA LYS A 215 -16.40 -9.28 17.03
C LYS A 215 -15.59 -10.58 17.09
N ASN A 216 -16.12 -11.66 16.52
CA ASN A 216 -15.46 -12.97 16.44
C ASN A 216 -14.41 -13.06 15.31
N ARG A 217 -14.32 -12.07 14.41
CA ARG A 217 -13.38 -12.08 13.28
C ARG A 217 -12.15 -11.22 13.57
N LYS A 218 -11.01 -11.90 13.74
CA LYS A 218 -9.71 -11.24 13.89
C LYS A 218 -9.04 -10.91 12.54
N ASN A 219 -9.23 -11.78 11.53
CA ASN A 219 -8.53 -11.68 10.26
C ASN A 219 -9.14 -10.62 9.33
N PHE A 220 -8.27 -9.84 8.70
CA PHE A 220 -8.61 -8.86 7.67
C PHE A 220 -9.16 -9.53 6.39
N LEU A 221 -9.49 -8.72 5.38
CA LEU A 221 -9.70 -9.22 4.02
C LEU A 221 -8.37 -9.72 3.44
N SER A 222 -8.43 -10.60 2.45
CA SER A 222 -7.22 -11.05 1.75
C SER A 222 -6.57 -9.87 1.05
N TYR A 223 -5.25 -9.70 1.20
CA TYR A 223 -4.51 -8.62 0.56
C TYR A 223 -4.59 -8.68 -0.97
N SER A 224 -4.57 -9.87 -1.57
CA SER A 224 -4.74 -10.04 -3.02
C SER A 224 -6.12 -9.55 -3.47
N TYR A 225 -7.19 -10.00 -2.77
CA TYR A 225 -8.55 -9.54 -3.04
C TYR A 225 -8.68 -8.03 -2.90
N LEU A 226 -8.11 -7.47 -1.84
CA LEU A 226 -8.27 -6.06 -1.55
C LEU A 226 -7.49 -5.20 -2.55
N LEU A 227 -6.23 -5.53 -2.83
CA LEU A 227 -5.42 -4.81 -3.81
C LEU A 227 -6.06 -4.88 -5.20
N HIS A 228 -6.65 -6.02 -5.58
CA HIS A 228 -7.46 -6.13 -6.79
C HIS A 228 -8.60 -5.07 -6.81
N LYS A 229 -9.39 -4.97 -5.73
CA LYS A 229 -10.49 -4.01 -5.64
C LYS A 229 -10.03 -2.56 -5.61
N LEU A 230 -8.95 -2.26 -4.89
CA LEU A 230 -8.37 -0.92 -4.83
C LEU A 230 -7.82 -0.49 -6.20
N SER A 231 -7.17 -1.40 -6.93
CA SER A 231 -6.73 -1.14 -8.30
C SER A 231 -7.90 -0.84 -9.23
N LEU A 232 -9.01 -1.57 -9.13
CA LEU A 232 -10.22 -1.26 -9.91
C LEU A 232 -10.81 0.11 -9.57
N LEU A 233 -10.85 0.48 -8.28
CA LEU A 233 -11.32 1.82 -7.84
C LEU A 233 -10.47 2.96 -8.43
N LEU A 234 -9.16 2.75 -8.52
CA LEU A 234 -8.22 3.72 -9.09
C LEU A 234 -8.18 3.68 -10.64
N GLY A 235 -8.91 2.77 -11.28
CA GLY A 235 -8.90 2.59 -12.74
C GLY A 235 -7.67 1.82 -13.28
N TYR A 236 -6.88 1.21 -12.41
CA TYR A 236 -5.70 0.40 -12.76
C TYR A 236 -6.08 -1.04 -13.11
N THR A 237 -6.85 -1.22 -14.19
CA THR A 237 -7.35 -2.54 -14.63
C THR A 237 -6.23 -3.53 -14.94
N ASP A 238 -5.15 -3.05 -15.56
CA ASP A 238 -3.99 -3.89 -15.90
C ASP A 238 -3.33 -4.41 -14.62
N VAL A 239 -3.12 -3.53 -13.63
CA VAL A 239 -2.59 -3.87 -12.31
C VAL A 239 -3.52 -4.85 -11.58
N ALA A 240 -4.83 -4.61 -11.62
CA ALA A 240 -5.83 -5.46 -10.99
C ALA A 240 -5.76 -6.92 -11.47
N SER A 241 -5.44 -7.14 -12.75
CA SER A 241 -5.35 -8.46 -13.37
C SER A 241 -4.25 -9.37 -12.79
N HIS A 242 -3.23 -8.78 -12.15
CA HIS A 242 -2.13 -9.53 -11.52
C HIS A 242 -2.50 -10.12 -10.15
N PHE A 243 -3.54 -9.60 -9.51
CA PHE A 243 -3.99 -10.06 -8.19
C PHE A 243 -5.01 -11.20 -8.33
N LYS A 244 -4.52 -12.44 -8.22
CA LYS A 244 -5.38 -13.64 -8.27
C LYS A 244 -6.32 -13.69 -7.07
N LEU A 245 -7.61 -13.82 -7.33
CA LEU A 245 -8.62 -14.00 -6.29
C LEU A 245 -8.54 -15.41 -5.66
N LEU A 246 -9.21 -15.59 -4.52
CA LEU A 246 -9.28 -16.90 -3.87
C LEU A 246 -10.04 -17.90 -4.76
N LYS A 247 -9.61 -19.16 -4.73
CA LYS A 247 -10.25 -20.25 -5.51
C LYS A 247 -11.71 -20.54 -5.10
N SER A 248 -12.05 -20.36 -3.83
CA SER A 248 -13.42 -20.61 -3.34
C SER A 248 -14.30 -19.40 -3.61
N LYS A 249 -15.35 -19.61 -4.41
CA LYS A 249 -16.33 -18.58 -4.76
C LYS A 249 -17.06 -18.07 -3.52
N GLU A 250 -17.34 -18.94 -2.57
CA GLU A 250 -18.00 -18.61 -1.30
C GLU A 250 -17.12 -17.66 -0.48
N LYS A 251 -15.80 -17.91 -0.41
CA LYS A 251 -14.86 -17.04 0.31
C LYS A 251 -14.70 -15.67 -0.36
N VAL A 252 -14.74 -15.61 -1.69
CA VAL A 252 -14.73 -14.34 -2.41
C VAL A 252 -16.05 -13.60 -2.19
N HIS A 253 -17.19 -14.29 -2.30
CA HIS A 253 -18.50 -13.70 -2.04
C HIS A 253 -18.60 -13.13 -0.63
N PHE A 254 -18.12 -13.84 0.39
CA PHE A 254 -18.07 -13.33 1.75
C PHE A 254 -17.22 -12.06 1.86
N GLN A 255 -16.11 -11.95 1.13
CA GLN A 255 -15.31 -10.72 1.09
C GLN A 255 -16.03 -9.58 0.36
N ASP A 256 -16.76 -9.87 -0.73
CA ASP A 256 -17.61 -8.91 -1.44
C ASP A 256 -18.65 -8.29 -0.48
N LEU A 257 -19.25 -9.07 0.44
CA LEU A 257 -20.22 -8.56 1.41
C LEU A 257 -19.62 -7.51 2.36
N TYR A 258 -18.39 -7.73 2.84
CA TYR A 258 -17.71 -6.69 3.66
C TYR A 258 -17.27 -5.52 2.80
N TRP A 259 -16.76 -5.80 1.60
CA TRP A 259 -16.32 -4.78 0.69
C TRP A 259 -17.47 -3.83 0.32
N GLN A 260 -18.66 -4.35 0.08
CA GLN A 260 -19.87 -3.55 -0.17
C GLN A 260 -20.17 -2.60 1.00
N LYS A 261 -20.06 -3.08 2.24
CA LYS A 261 -20.26 -2.24 3.44
C LYS A 261 -19.18 -1.16 3.58
N ILE A 262 -17.92 -1.51 3.30
CA ILE A 262 -16.81 -0.55 3.29
C ILE A 262 -17.04 0.50 2.21
N CYS A 263 -17.41 0.10 0.99
CA CYS A 263 -17.72 1.00 -0.10
C CYS A 263 -18.84 1.98 0.29
N ALA A 264 -19.92 1.48 0.91
CA ALA A 264 -21.01 2.33 1.39
C ALA A 264 -20.53 3.34 2.45
N ALA A 265 -19.70 2.91 3.41
CA ALA A 265 -19.17 3.78 4.46
C ALA A 265 -18.19 4.85 3.92
N MET A 266 -17.47 4.55 2.84
CA MET A 266 -16.46 5.42 2.24
C MET A 266 -16.96 6.24 1.04
N GLY A 267 -18.20 5.99 0.58
CA GLY A 267 -18.72 6.57 -0.67
C GLY A 267 -18.07 6.03 -1.94
N PHE A 268 -17.45 4.84 -1.90
CA PHE A 268 -16.82 4.22 -3.06
C PHE A 268 -17.83 3.50 -3.94
N ARG A 269 -17.54 3.41 -5.24
CA ARG A 269 -18.28 2.55 -6.16
C ARG A 269 -18.07 1.08 -5.79
N PHE A 270 -19.16 0.34 -5.61
CA PHE A 270 -19.10 -1.11 -5.43
C PHE A 270 -19.18 -1.84 -6.78
N GLU A 271 -18.24 -2.75 -7.01
CA GLU A 271 -18.26 -3.68 -8.13
C GLU A 271 -18.09 -5.11 -7.60
N ARG A 272 -19.03 -5.98 -7.95
CA ARG A 272 -19.02 -7.40 -7.56
C ARG A 272 -17.83 -8.12 -8.21
N SER A 273 -17.23 -9.06 -7.51
CA SER A 273 -16.19 -9.91 -8.10
C SER A 273 -16.77 -10.82 -9.18
N VAL A 274 -16.12 -10.83 -10.34
CA VAL A 274 -16.43 -11.76 -11.45
C VAL A 274 -15.44 -12.92 -11.39
N TYR A 275 -15.94 -14.14 -11.54
CA TYR A 275 -15.19 -15.39 -11.36
C TYR A 275 -14.67 -15.94 -12.68
#